data_AF-A0A7C7SSI0-F1
#
_entry.id   AF-A0A7C7SSI0-F1
#
_cell.length_a   1.000
_cell.length_b   1.000
_cell.length_c   1.000
_cell.angle_alpha   90.00
_cell.angle_beta   90.00
_cell.angle_gamma   90.00
#
_symmetry.space_group_name_H-M   'P 1'
#
loop_
_entity.id
_entity.type
_entity.pdbx_description
1 polymer ?
#
loop_
_entity_poly.entity_id
_entity_poly.type
_entity_poly.pdbx_seq_one_letter_code
_entity_poly.pdbx_strand_id
1 'polypeptide(L)'
;MKRIAQITTAFAFLATSLSAFVVVAAESVKARAAAPQVEVCFVLDTTGSMGNLIQGAKDKIWSIANELASAKPTPSIKFGLVAYRDRNDDYVTKVFNLTDDIDALYEHLMSFQAKGGNDTPESVNQALHDAVTLMKWSEGRKVLKLVFLVGDAPPHMDYPDDVKYPKVCELAMERSLIINTIQCGTLAATTVVWTDIARKSEGQYAAILQTGGTVAVVTPFDKQIAEVNRQLNQTIVGYGDAAAQRAVRSKIALNDESKVEAVADRADFFRKVRGASASRSGAGFGGKVLGGGDDLIEQLIGKKIKIEDIDPKKLPEDLKKLPAKERAAAIMARVEDRKKLQLKIDALLKSRGAFVTKEKERLAKAGQVDSFDLKVKEMIRTQGARKGINLDTSGK
;
A
#
# COMPACT_ATOMS: atom_id res chain seq x y z
N MET A 1 -41.72 32.27 -82.27
CA MET A 1 -42.52 32.20 -81.02
C MET A 1 -42.16 30.90 -80.28
N LYS A 2 -42.42 30.84 -78.96
CA LYS A 2 -42.55 29.66 -78.06
C LYS A 2 -42.00 28.27 -78.52
N ARG A 3 -41.24 27.66 -77.59
CA ARG A 3 -41.19 26.20 -77.25
C ARG A 3 -40.45 25.25 -78.23
N ILE A 4 -39.85 24.11 -77.81
CA ILE A 4 -39.31 23.61 -76.51
C ILE A 4 -38.42 22.37 -76.81
N ALA A 5 -37.45 22.03 -75.93
CA ALA A 5 -36.77 20.71 -75.86
C ALA A 5 -35.87 20.25 -77.07
N GLN A 6 -34.87 19.36 -76.95
CA GLN A 6 -34.18 18.72 -75.81
C GLN A 6 -32.80 18.11 -76.22
N ILE A 7 -31.83 18.00 -75.27
CA ILE A 7 -30.98 16.82 -74.87
C ILE A 7 -30.36 15.91 -75.98
N THR A 8 -29.12 15.38 -75.99
CA THR A 8 -27.81 15.38 -75.23
C THR A 8 -26.78 14.55 -76.05
N THR A 9 -25.46 14.41 -75.82
CA THR A 9 -24.34 15.20 -75.24
C THR A 9 -23.05 14.36 -75.34
N ALA A 10 -21.90 14.96 -75.68
CA ALA A 10 -20.54 14.39 -75.52
C ALA A 10 -19.57 15.54 -75.13
N PHE A 11 -18.80 15.45 -74.04
CA PHE A 11 -17.48 14.79 -73.90
C PHE A 11 -16.41 15.29 -74.88
N ALA A 12 -15.19 15.67 -74.47
CA ALA A 12 -14.60 16.08 -73.17
C ALA A 12 -13.17 16.60 -73.43
N PHE A 13 -12.54 17.39 -72.54
CA PHE A 13 -11.06 17.37 -72.41
C PHE A 13 -10.53 17.85 -71.04
N LEU A 14 -9.30 17.44 -70.77
CA LEU A 14 -8.48 17.50 -69.56
C LEU A 14 -8.13 18.90 -69.02
N ALA A 15 -8.08 19.05 -67.68
CA ALA A 15 -7.24 20.04 -66.99
C ALA A 15 -6.87 19.55 -65.58
N THR A 16 -5.65 19.84 -65.12
CA THR A 16 -5.10 19.40 -63.82
C THR A 16 -5.19 20.49 -62.74
N SER A 17 -5.42 20.10 -61.48
CA SER A 17 -5.20 20.97 -60.31
C SER A 17 -4.46 20.21 -59.20
N LEU A 18 -3.51 20.90 -58.56
CA LEU A 18 -2.61 20.32 -57.57
C LEU A 18 -3.16 20.54 -56.15
N SER A 19 -3.58 19.48 -55.46
CA SER A 19 -4.10 19.56 -54.09
C SER A 19 -3.03 19.20 -53.06
N ALA A 20 -2.53 20.20 -52.34
CA ALA A 20 -1.56 19.99 -51.26
C ALA A 20 -2.22 19.36 -50.02
N PHE A 21 -1.99 18.07 -49.79
CA PHE A 21 -2.41 17.40 -48.57
C PHE A 21 -1.51 17.81 -47.39
N VAL A 22 -2.06 18.63 -46.49
CA VAL A 22 -1.45 18.88 -45.17
C VAL A 22 -1.61 17.62 -44.32
N VAL A 23 -0.54 16.83 -44.21
CA VAL A 23 -0.51 15.68 -43.30
C VAL A 23 -0.42 16.19 -41.87
N VAL A 24 -1.57 16.30 -41.20
CA VAL A 24 -1.62 16.50 -39.75
C VAL A 24 -1.09 15.23 -39.09
N ALA A 25 0.16 15.28 -38.63
CA ALA A 25 0.76 14.19 -37.88
C ALA A 25 0.05 14.03 -36.53
N ALA A 26 -0.91 13.10 -36.46
CA ALA A 26 -1.55 12.73 -35.22
C ALA A 26 -0.51 12.03 -34.31
N GLU A 27 0.04 12.75 -33.33
CA GLU A 27 0.90 12.15 -32.32
C GLU A 27 0.17 10.99 -31.63
N SER A 28 0.69 9.78 -31.80
CA SER A 28 0.10 8.60 -31.18
C SER A 28 0.23 8.71 -29.67
N VAL A 29 -0.86 9.05 -28.98
CA VAL A 29 -0.94 9.04 -27.51
C VAL A 29 -0.71 7.61 -27.04
N LYS A 30 0.56 7.30 -26.74
CA LYS A 30 1.02 5.97 -26.36
C LYS A 30 0.30 5.58 -25.07
N ALA A 31 -0.68 4.69 -25.18
CA ALA A 31 -1.55 4.34 -24.07
C ALA A 31 -0.71 3.88 -22.87
N ARG A 32 -0.67 4.72 -21.82
CA ARG A 32 0.18 4.50 -20.65
C ARG A 32 -0.26 3.19 -19.99
N ALA A 33 0.61 2.17 -20.08
CA ALA A 33 0.32 0.83 -19.61
C ALA A 33 -0.21 0.89 -18.16
N ALA A 34 -1.29 0.14 -17.90
CA ALA A 34 -1.90 0.11 -16.57
C ALA A 34 -0.85 -0.36 -15.55
N ALA A 35 -0.75 0.37 -14.43
CA ALA A 35 0.09 -0.05 -13.31
C ALA A 35 -0.30 -1.47 -12.88
N PRO A 36 0.66 -2.37 -12.61
CA PRO A 36 0.32 -3.72 -12.14
C PRO A 36 -0.50 -3.67 -10.87
N GLN A 37 -1.42 -4.62 -10.70
CA GLN A 37 -2.24 -4.71 -9.50
C GLN A 37 -1.68 -5.81 -8.60
N VAL A 38 -1.44 -5.45 -7.33
CA VAL A 38 -0.99 -6.37 -6.30
C VAL A 38 -1.94 -6.28 -5.12
N GLU A 39 -2.36 -7.42 -4.58
CA GLU A 39 -3.15 -7.50 -3.35
C GLU A 39 -2.39 -8.41 -2.38
N VAL A 40 -2.26 -7.98 -1.13
CA VAL A 40 -1.48 -8.69 -0.12
C VAL A 40 -2.27 -8.82 1.17
N CYS A 41 -2.35 -10.04 1.72
CA CYS A 41 -2.88 -10.28 3.06
C CYS A 41 -1.75 -10.78 3.96
N PHE A 42 -1.44 -10.03 5.02
CA PHE A 42 -0.58 -10.52 6.09
C PHE A 42 -1.43 -11.32 7.08
N VAL A 43 -0.98 -12.51 7.44
CA VAL A 43 -1.63 -13.38 8.43
C VAL A 43 -0.66 -13.45 9.60
N LEU A 44 -0.91 -12.64 10.63
CA LEU A 44 0.02 -12.39 11.73
C LEU A 44 -0.44 -13.11 13.01
N ASP A 45 0.47 -13.90 13.55
CA ASP A 45 0.39 -14.48 14.87
C ASP A 45 0.50 -13.40 15.96
N THR A 46 -0.43 -13.41 16.90
CA THR A 46 -0.50 -12.47 18.02
C THR A 46 -0.68 -13.17 19.37
N THR A 47 -0.24 -14.42 19.48
CA THR A 47 -0.33 -15.26 20.69
C THR A 47 0.78 -14.92 21.70
N GLY A 48 0.88 -15.65 22.82
CA GLY A 48 1.87 -15.39 23.87
C GLY A 48 3.32 -15.70 23.48
N SER A 49 3.56 -16.75 22.68
CA SER A 49 4.91 -17.18 22.25
C SER A 49 5.65 -16.06 21.51
N MET A 50 4.90 -15.35 20.67
CA MET A 50 5.32 -14.22 19.87
C MET A 50 5.77 -12.98 20.69
N GLY A 51 5.76 -13.01 22.03
CA GLY A 51 6.12 -11.89 22.91
C GLY A 51 7.37 -11.10 22.51
N ASN A 52 8.49 -11.78 22.30
CA ASN A 52 9.77 -11.17 21.88
C ASN A 52 9.92 -11.07 20.34
N LEU A 53 9.05 -11.73 19.58
CA LEU A 53 9.17 -11.92 18.13
C LEU A 53 8.26 -10.95 17.34
N ILE A 54 7.14 -10.54 17.93
CA ILE A 54 6.07 -9.80 17.26
C ILE A 54 6.52 -8.44 16.72
N GLN A 55 7.47 -7.76 17.37
CA GLN A 55 8.00 -6.50 16.83
C GLN A 55 8.82 -6.76 15.55
N GLY A 56 9.70 -7.76 15.56
CA GLY A 56 10.43 -8.18 14.35
C GLY A 56 9.49 -8.63 13.22
N ALA A 57 8.42 -9.35 13.55
CA ALA A 57 7.38 -9.73 12.60
C ALA A 57 6.68 -8.51 11.98
N LYS A 58 6.28 -7.51 12.78
CA LYS A 58 5.72 -6.24 12.30
C LYS A 58 6.70 -5.48 11.41
N ASP A 59 7.97 -5.39 11.82
CA ASP A 59 9.03 -4.74 11.04
C ASP A 59 9.22 -5.44 9.69
N LYS A 60 9.12 -6.78 9.64
CA LYS A 60 9.20 -7.55 8.39
C LYS A 60 7.98 -7.41 7.49
N ILE A 61 6.78 -7.44 8.06
CA ILE A 61 5.55 -7.10 7.34
C ILE A 61 5.69 -5.72 6.68
N TRP A 62 6.23 -4.75 7.41
CA TRP A 62 6.47 -3.39 6.90
C TRP A 62 7.61 -3.33 5.86
N SER A 63 8.66 -4.14 5.99
CA SER A 63 9.73 -4.29 4.98
C SER A 63 9.18 -4.81 3.66
N ILE A 64 8.33 -5.86 3.69
CA ILE A 64 7.65 -6.43 2.51
C ILE A 64 6.76 -5.39 1.82
N ALA A 65 5.96 -4.65 2.60
CA ALA A 65 5.11 -3.59 2.08
C ALA A 65 5.94 -2.49 1.39
N ASN A 66 7.05 -2.06 2.02
CA ASN A 66 7.97 -1.07 1.46
C ASN A 66 8.64 -1.52 0.16
N GLU A 67 8.97 -2.82 0.04
CA GLU A 67 9.59 -3.36 -1.15
C GLU A 67 8.63 -3.37 -2.35
N LEU A 68 7.40 -3.83 -2.13
CA LEU A 68 6.32 -3.77 -3.13
C LEU A 68 6.03 -2.33 -3.58
N ALA A 69 6.02 -1.38 -2.64
CA ALA A 69 5.88 0.05 -2.90
C ALA A 69 7.06 0.67 -3.67
N SER A 70 8.25 0.08 -3.55
CA SER A 70 9.47 0.56 -4.21
C SER A 70 9.60 0.04 -5.65
N ALA A 71 9.00 -1.11 -5.95
CA ALA A 71 9.13 -1.83 -7.22
C ALA A 71 8.84 -0.99 -8.47
N LYS A 72 9.35 -1.42 -9.64
CA LYS A 72 9.15 -0.75 -10.94
C LYS A 72 8.67 -1.77 -12.01
N PRO A 73 7.68 -1.44 -12.86
CA PRO A 73 6.82 -0.26 -12.82
C PRO A 73 5.94 -0.32 -11.56
N THR A 74 5.81 0.82 -10.87
CA THR A 74 5.28 0.81 -9.49
C THR A 74 3.80 0.42 -9.46
N PRO A 75 3.44 -0.63 -8.69
CA PRO A 75 2.09 -1.19 -8.71
C PRO A 75 1.06 -0.32 -7.98
N SER A 76 -0.20 -0.57 -8.30
CA SER A 76 -1.33 -0.26 -7.43
C SER A 76 -1.46 -1.42 -6.44
N ILE A 77 -1.31 -1.13 -5.14
CA ILE A 77 -1.29 -2.16 -4.09
C ILE A 77 -2.49 -1.97 -3.16
N LYS A 78 -3.13 -3.07 -2.76
CA LYS A 78 -3.95 -3.13 -1.54
C LYS A 78 -3.31 -4.08 -0.53
N PHE A 79 -3.47 -3.77 0.75
CA PHE A 79 -3.05 -4.61 1.86
C PHE A 79 -4.23 -4.93 2.78
N GLY A 80 -4.21 -6.14 3.35
CA GLY A 80 -5.12 -6.59 4.39
C GLY A 80 -4.34 -7.31 5.49
N LEU A 81 -4.99 -7.51 6.63
CA LEU A 81 -4.39 -8.14 7.81
C LEU A 81 -5.41 -9.12 8.42
N VAL A 82 -4.99 -10.36 8.68
CA VAL A 82 -5.66 -11.28 9.58
C VAL A 82 -4.74 -11.48 10.77
N ALA A 83 -5.05 -10.88 11.91
CA ALA A 83 -4.37 -11.20 13.17
C ALA A 83 -5.05 -12.41 13.79
N TYR A 84 -4.29 -13.38 14.31
CA TYR A 84 -4.85 -14.59 14.93
C TYR A 84 -4.23 -14.94 16.28
N ARG A 85 -5.02 -15.65 17.07
CA ARG A 85 -4.60 -16.42 18.25
C ARG A 85 -5.31 -17.77 18.24
N ASP A 86 -5.51 -18.40 19.40
CA ASP A 86 -6.24 -19.66 19.49
C ASP A 86 -7.68 -19.53 20.00
N ARG A 87 -8.36 -20.68 20.13
CA ARG A 87 -9.68 -20.84 20.72
C ARG A 87 -9.63 -20.44 22.21
N ASN A 88 -10.70 -19.83 22.69
CA ASN A 88 -10.87 -19.31 24.06
C ASN A 88 -10.08 -18.03 24.42
N ASP A 89 -9.27 -17.47 23.51
CA ASP A 89 -8.71 -16.12 23.64
C ASP A 89 -9.73 -15.00 23.33
N ASP A 90 -9.33 -13.74 23.54
CA ASP A 90 -10.04 -12.51 23.12
C ASP A 90 -10.61 -12.56 21.68
N TYR A 91 -10.00 -13.35 20.80
CA TYR A 91 -10.38 -13.61 19.40
C TYR A 91 -9.54 -14.77 18.84
N VAL A 92 -10.15 -15.63 18.03
CA VAL A 92 -9.40 -16.57 17.16
C VAL A 92 -8.81 -15.81 15.97
N THR A 93 -9.62 -14.99 15.28
CA THR A 93 -9.17 -14.15 14.15
C THR A 93 -9.75 -12.73 14.22
N LYS A 94 -8.98 -11.76 13.70
CA LYS A 94 -9.40 -10.36 13.49
C LYS A 94 -9.03 -9.93 12.07
N VAL A 95 -10.06 -9.61 11.27
CA VAL A 95 -10.01 -9.58 9.81
C VAL A 95 -10.16 -8.15 9.27
N PHE A 96 -9.04 -7.52 8.88
CA PHE A 96 -8.99 -6.18 8.29
C PHE A 96 -8.84 -6.28 6.78
N ASN A 97 -9.91 -5.93 6.06
CA ASN A 97 -10.05 -6.25 4.64
C ASN A 97 -9.13 -5.41 3.73
N LEU A 98 -8.92 -5.88 2.49
CA LEU A 98 -8.00 -5.29 1.52
C LEU A 98 -8.28 -3.80 1.26
N THR A 99 -7.35 -2.95 1.67
CA THR A 99 -7.41 -1.48 1.56
C THR A 99 -6.12 -0.91 0.96
N ASP A 100 -6.21 0.22 0.29
CA ASP A 100 -5.09 1.07 -0.10
C ASP A 100 -4.89 2.27 0.86
N ASP A 101 -5.62 2.29 1.98
CA ASP A 101 -5.30 3.09 3.17
C ASP A 101 -4.22 2.37 3.99
N ILE A 102 -2.97 2.74 3.73
CA ILE A 102 -1.76 2.16 4.35
C ILE A 102 -1.65 2.50 5.83
N ASP A 103 -2.22 3.64 6.25
CA ASP A 103 -2.14 4.05 7.65
C ASP A 103 -3.10 3.24 8.50
N ALA A 104 -4.29 2.91 7.98
CA ALA A 104 -5.15 1.92 8.60
C ALA A 104 -4.44 0.56 8.72
N LEU A 105 -3.70 0.09 7.71
CA LEU A 105 -2.91 -1.15 7.86
C LEU A 105 -1.85 -1.01 8.98
N TYR A 106 -1.09 0.09 8.97
CA TYR A 106 -0.01 0.32 9.92
C TYR A 106 -0.51 0.45 11.36
N GLU A 107 -1.61 1.17 11.58
CA GLU A 107 -2.28 1.34 12.87
C GLU A 107 -2.76 -0.02 13.41
N HIS A 108 -3.51 -0.79 12.61
CA HIS A 108 -3.94 -2.14 13.02
C HIS A 108 -2.73 -3.02 13.35
N LEU A 109 -1.75 -3.12 12.44
CA LEU A 109 -0.53 -3.91 12.61
C LEU A 109 0.23 -3.55 13.90
N MET A 110 0.44 -2.26 14.16
CA MET A 110 1.19 -1.82 15.33
C MET A 110 0.40 -1.94 16.63
N SER A 111 -0.93 -1.85 16.60
CA SER A 111 -1.79 -2.01 17.79
C SER A 111 -1.74 -3.40 18.43
N PHE A 112 -1.42 -4.45 17.66
CA PHE A 112 -1.44 -5.82 18.17
C PHE A 112 -0.39 -6.10 19.25
N GLN A 113 -0.79 -6.89 20.26
CA GLN A 113 0.08 -7.35 21.34
C GLN A 113 -0.02 -8.88 21.44
N ALA A 114 1.15 -9.50 21.52
CA ALA A 114 1.34 -10.92 21.82
C ALA A 114 0.76 -11.25 23.21
N LYS A 115 -0.34 -12.02 23.24
CA LYS A 115 -1.03 -12.55 24.44
C LYS A 115 -1.84 -13.78 24.02
N GLY A 116 -2.13 -14.70 24.93
CA GLY A 116 -2.96 -15.86 24.61
C GLY A 116 -2.14 -17.04 24.05
N GLY A 117 -2.77 -17.85 23.20
CA GLY A 117 -2.29 -19.18 22.80
C GLY A 117 -2.51 -20.19 23.93
N ASN A 118 -1.80 -20.00 25.05
CA ASN A 118 -1.75 -20.86 26.24
C ASN A 118 -1.07 -22.23 26.01
N ASP A 119 -1.24 -22.86 24.85
CA ASP A 119 -0.50 -24.04 24.43
C ASP A 119 0.20 -23.87 23.06
N THR A 120 0.48 -24.98 22.37
CA THR A 120 1.11 -25.03 21.04
C THR A 120 0.77 -26.42 20.48
N PRO A 121 0.05 -26.60 19.36
CA PRO A 121 -0.10 -25.71 18.19
C PRO A 121 -0.94 -24.43 18.36
N GLU A 122 -1.21 -23.72 17.25
CA GLU A 122 -2.03 -22.50 17.21
C GLU A 122 -3.03 -22.55 16.02
N SER A 123 -4.06 -21.69 16.00
CA SER A 123 -5.19 -21.72 15.03
C SER A 123 -4.86 -21.17 13.63
N VAL A 124 -3.65 -21.44 13.15
CA VAL A 124 -3.14 -21.11 11.80
C VAL A 124 -4.10 -21.55 10.69
N ASN A 125 -4.83 -22.67 10.86
CA ASN A 125 -5.82 -23.13 9.86
C ASN A 125 -6.94 -22.11 9.65
N GLN A 126 -7.57 -21.64 10.74
CA GLN A 126 -8.65 -20.65 10.68
C GLN A 126 -8.13 -19.34 10.11
N ALA A 127 -6.93 -18.91 10.53
CA ALA A 127 -6.31 -17.68 10.06
C ALA A 127 -6.03 -17.69 8.54
N LEU A 128 -5.50 -18.81 8.01
CA LEU A 128 -5.32 -18.99 6.56
C LEU A 128 -6.66 -19.12 5.83
N HIS A 129 -7.63 -19.83 6.39
CA HIS A 129 -8.96 -19.99 5.80
C HIS A 129 -9.67 -18.63 5.64
N ASP A 130 -9.64 -17.79 6.69
CA ASP A 130 -10.22 -16.45 6.68
C ASP A 130 -9.51 -15.52 5.69
N ALA A 131 -8.17 -15.61 5.59
CA ALA A 131 -7.39 -14.88 4.61
C ALA A 131 -7.74 -15.28 3.15
N VAL A 132 -8.11 -16.54 2.91
CA VAL A 132 -8.52 -17.04 1.58
C VAL A 132 -10.00 -16.76 1.27
N THR A 133 -10.88 -16.71 2.27
CA THR A 133 -12.34 -16.66 2.10
C THR A 133 -13.00 -15.31 2.41
N LEU A 134 -12.57 -14.60 3.46
CA LEU A 134 -13.21 -13.37 3.96
C LEU A 134 -12.56 -12.08 3.41
N MET A 135 -11.31 -12.16 2.95
CA MET A 135 -10.68 -11.08 2.17
C MET A 135 -11.39 -10.88 0.82
N LYS A 136 -11.71 -9.62 0.49
CA LYS A 136 -12.38 -9.21 -0.75
C LYS A 136 -11.39 -9.10 -1.92
N TRP A 137 -10.74 -10.22 -2.22
CA TRP A 137 -9.80 -10.37 -3.34
C TRP A 137 -10.47 -9.98 -4.67
N SER A 138 -9.74 -9.28 -5.53
CA SER A 138 -10.18 -8.98 -6.89
C SER A 138 -10.21 -10.26 -7.75
N GLU A 139 -11.25 -10.45 -8.55
CA GLU A 139 -11.41 -11.64 -9.42
C GLU A 139 -10.43 -11.65 -10.62
N GLY A 140 -9.80 -10.52 -10.92
CA GLY A 140 -8.95 -10.34 -12.10
C GLY A 140 -7.72 -11.26 -12.10
N ARG A 141 -7.62 -12.16 -13.09
CA ARG A 141 -6.46 -13.04 -13.34
C ARG A 141 -5.11 -12.32 -13.62
N LYS A 142 -5.11 -10.99 -13.70
CA LYS A 142 -3.92 -10.12 -13.86
C LYS A 142 -3.53 -9.38 -12.56
N VAL A 143 -4.13 -9.75 -11.43
CA VAL A 143 -3.75 -9.28 -10.09
C VAL A 143 -2.80 -10.30 -9.47
N LEU A 144 -1.65 -9.86 -8.97
CA LEU A 144 -0.79 -10.69 -8.12
C LEU A 144 -1.39 -10.72 -6.71
N LYS A 145 -1.81 -11.89 -6.24
CA LYS A 145 -2.41 -12.05 -4.91
C LYS A 145 -1.47 -12.84 -4.01
N LEU A 146 -1.00 -12.22 -2.93
CA LEU A 146 -0.05 -12.82 -1.99
C LEU A 146 -0.66 -12.91 -0.60
N VAL A 147 -0.52 -14.07 0.04
CA VAL A 147 -0.70 -14.22 1.49
C VAL A 147 0.69 -14.38 2.10
N PHE A 148 0.94 -13.73 3.24
CA PHE A 148 2.18 -13.90 4.01
C PHE A 148 1.80 -14.31 5.44
N LEU A 149 1.96 -15.58 5.76
CA LEU A 149 1.82 -16.10 7.13
C LEU A 149 3.08 -15.78 7.94
N VAL A 150 2.93 -15.21 9.15
CA VAL A 150 4.04 -14.72 9.99
C VAL A 150 3.76 -15.07 11.45
N GLY A 151 4.63 -15.83 12.11
CA GLY A 151 4.37 -16.49 13.40
C GLY A 151 5.38 -17.60 13.72
N ASP A 152 5.33 -18.21 14.91
CA ASP A 152 6.32 -19.22 15.34
C ASP A 152 5.77 -20.65 15.52
N ALA A 153 4.46 -20.86 15.49
CA ALA A 153 3.80 -22.14 15.80
C ALA A 153 3.23 -22.91 14.57
N PRO A 154 3.08 -24.25 14.67
CA PRO A 154 2.35 -25.05 13.67
C PRO A 154 0.81 -24.92 13.82
N PRO A 155 0.01 -25.34 12.83
CA PRO A 155 -1.45 -25.44 12.93
C PRO A 155 -1.93 -26.56 13.87
N HIS A 156 -3.01 -26.31 14.63
CA HIS A 156 -3.79 -27.37 15.30
C HIS A 156 -4.38 -28.37 14.28
N MET A 157 -3.91 -29.60 14.24
CA MET A 157 -4.41 -30.62 13.29
C MET A 157 -5.55 -31.46 13.84
N ASP A 158 -5.84 -31.33 15.12
CA ASP A 158 -6.80 -32.07 15.94
C ASP A 158 -8.19 -31.41 16.03
N TYR A 159 -8.27 -30.07 15.98
CA TYR A 159 -9.54 -29.34 16.02
C TYR A 159 -10.52 -29.80 14.92
N PRO A 160 -11.72 -30.32 15.24
CA PRO A 160 -12.54 -31.05 14.27
C PRO A 160 -13.22 -30.15 13.23
N ASP A 161 -13.56 -28.92 13.59
CA ASP A 161 -14.33 -27.99 12.75
C ASP A 161 -13.46 -27.15 11.79
N ASP A 162 -12.13 -27.25 11.92
CA ASP A 162 -11.18 -26.47 11.12
C ASP A 162 -11.07 -27.01 9.68
N VAL A 163 -11.12 -26.11 8.69
CA VAL A 163 -10.61 -26.41 7.35
C VAL A 163 -9.08 -26.49 7.41
N LYS A 164 -8.53 -27.70 7.45
CA LYS A 164 -7.08 -27.92 7.61
C LYS A 164 -6.26 -27.39 6.43
N TYR A 165 -5.04 -26.93 6.72
CA TYR A 165 -4.17 -26.23 5.77
C TYR A 165 -4.02 -26.86 4.37
N PRO A 166 -4.01 -28.20 4.15
CA PRO A 166 -3.91 -28.75 2.80
C PRO A 166 -5.09 -28.34 1.92
N LYS A 167 -6.32 -28.37 2.45
CA LYS A 167 -7.53 -27.96 1.72
C LYS A 167 -7.62 -26.43 1.59
N VAL A 168 -7.09 -25.67 2.55
CA VAL A 168 -6.94 -24.21 2.42
C VAL A 168 -5.95 -23.84 1.30
N CYS A 169 -4.85 -24.59 1.14
CA CYS A 169 -3.90 -24.39 0.05
C CYS A 169 -4.54 -24.70 -1.32
N GLU A 170 -5.35 -25.75 -1.43
CA GLU A 170 -6.13 -26.04 -2.64
C GLU A 170 -7.07 -24.87 -2.99
N LEU A 171 -7.86 -24.39 -2.02
CA LEU A 171 -8.77 -23.26 -2.20
C LEU A 171 -8.04 -21.94 -2.52
N ALA A 172 -6.83 -21.76 -2.00
CA ALA A 172 -5.95 -20.65 -2.36
C ALA A 172 -5.53 -20.74 -3.83
N MET A 173 -5.07 -21.91 -4.28
CA MET A 173 -4.68 -22.15 -5.67
C MET A 173 -5.84 -21.97 -6.65
N GLU A 174 -7.03 -22.49 -6.33
CA GLU A 174 -8.27 -22.24 -7.09
C GLU A 174 -8.55 -20.73 -7.27
N ARG A 175 -8.27 -19.92 -6.24
CA ARG A 175 -8.44 -18.45 -6.22
C ARG A 175 -7.25 -17.67 -6.78
N SER A 176 -6.20 -18.36 -7.27
CA SER A 176 -4.90 -17.82 -7.70
C SER A 176 -4.15 -17.02 -6.62
N LEU A 177 -4.29 -17.44 -5.36
CA LEU A 177 -3.56 -16.94 -4.20
C LEU A 177 -2.27 -17.74 -3.99
N ILE A 178 -1.16 -17.03 -3.72
CA ILE A 178 0.13 -17.62 -3.38
C ILE A 178 0.37 -17.42 -1.88
N ILE A 179 0.60 -18.48 -1.10
CA ILE A 179 0.87 -18.37 0.36
C ILE A 179 2.37 -18.49 0.61
N ASN A 180 3.00 -17.37 0.97
CA ASN A 180 4.35 -17.35 1.53
C ASN A 180 4.28 -17.54 3.05
N THR A 181 5.32 -18.13 3.62
CA THR A 181 5.41 -18.40 5.06
C THR A 181 6.71 -17.83 5.63
N ILE A 182 6.63 -17.14 6.75
CA ILE A 182 7.73 -16.39 7.39
C ILE A 182 7.76 -16.80 8.87
N GLN A 183 8.48 -17.88 9.15
CA GLN A 183 8.57 -18.38 10.51
C GLN A 183 9.40 -17.44 11.38
N CYS A 184 8.86 -17.07 12.54
CA CYS A 184 9.58 -16.46 13.62
C CYS A 184 10.25 -17.55 14.49
N GLY A 185 11.49 -17.34 14.92
CA GLY A 185 12.18 -18.33 15.75
C GLY A 185 12.57 -19.61 14.98
N THR A 186 12.61 -20.74 15.69
CA THR A 186 13.34 -21.94 15.24
C THR A 186 12.64 -23.29 15.49
N LEU A 187 11.36 -23.29 15.90
CA LEU A 187 10.60 -24.51 16.18
C LEU A 187 10.52 -25.42 14.93
N ALA A 188 11.10 -26.63 15.01
CA ALA A 188 11.26 -27.51 13.85
C ALA A 188 9.93 -28.07 13.30
N ALA A 189 8.91 -28.23 14.15
CA ALA A 189 7.57 -28.66 13.72
C ALA A 189 6.93 -27.61 12.79
N THR A 190 7.03 -26.34 13.17
CA THR A 190 6.66 -25.18 12.35
C THR A 190 7.38 -25.21 11.00
N THR A 191 8.71 -25.39 10.99
CA THR A 191 9.54 -25.41 9.77
C THR A 191 9.02 -26.41 8.73
N VAL A 192 8.67 -27.63 9.17
CA VAL A 192 8.18 -28.70 8.29
C VAL A 192 6.83 -28.32 7.68
N VAL A 193 5.86 -27.93 8.51
CA VAL A 193 4.49 -27.63 8.05
C VAL A 193 4.44 -26.34 7.23
N TRP A 194 5.19 -25.32 7.61
CA TRP A 194 5.21 -24.02 6.93
C TRP A 194 5.94 -24.09 5.58
N THR A 195 6.93 -24.97 5.45
CA THR A 195 7.53 -25.30 4.14
C THR A 195 6.52 -26.02 3.23
N ASP A 196 5.68 -26.90 3.78
CA ASP A 196 4.65 -27.59 2.99
C ASP A 196 3.48 -26.68 2.58
N ILE A 197 3.00 -25.80 3.48
CA ILE A 197 2.00 -24.75 3.17
C ILE A 197 2.47 -23.91 1.98
N ALA A 198 3.71 -23.42 2.03
CA ALA A 198 4.29 -22.63 0.94
C ALA A 198 4.38 -23.44 -0.37
N ARG A 199 4.90 -24.67 -0.30
CA ARG A 199 5.03 -25.56 -1.46
C ARG A 199 3.68 -25.87 -2.12
N LYS A 200 2.63 -26.14 -1.33
CA LYS A 200 1.27 -26.48 -1.81
C LYS A 200 0.54 -25.31 -2.47
N SER A 201 1.03 -24.08 -2.30
CA SER A 201 0.39 -22.84 -2.76
C SER A 201 1.30 -21.99 -3.65
N GLU A 202 2.27 -22.62 -4.34
CA GLU A 202 3.27 -21.97 -5.21
C GLU A 202 4.21 -20.95 -4.53
N GLY A 203 4.07 -20.72 -3.23
CA GLY A 203 4.83 -19.75 -2.44
C GLY A 203 6.22 -20.23 -2.06
N GLN A 204 6.85 -19.48 -1.15
CA GLN A 204 8.17 -19.79 -0.62
C GLN A 204 8.21 -19.58 0.90
N TYR A 205 8.98 -20.44 1.58
CA TYR A 205 9.23 -20.37 3.01
C TYR A 205 10.48 -19.52 3.32
N ALA A 206 10.39 -18.67 4.33
CA ALA A 206 11.49 -17.96 4.96
C ALA A 206 11.39 -18.08 6.50
N ALA A 207 12.48 -17.74 7.19
CA ALA A 207 12.52 -17.67 8.64
C ALA A 207 13.25 -16.39 9.08
N ILE A 208 12.92 -15.89 10.27
CA ILE A 208 13.65 -14.82 10.96
C ILE A 208 14.08 -15.28 12.35
N LEU A 209 15.33 -14.96 12.69
CA LEU A 209 15.93 -15.33 13.98
C LEU A 209 15.22 -14.63 15.15
N GLN A 210 15.44 -15.09 16.39
CA GLN A 210 14.73 -14.63 17.59
C GLN A 210 14.84 -13.11 17.89
N THR A 211 15.75 -12.39 17.25
CA THR A 211 15.88 -10.92 17.33
C THR A 211 15.10 -10.19 16.22
N GLY A 212 14.30 -10.89 15.43
CA GLY A 212 13.61 -10.36 14.23
C GLY A 212 14.50 -10.14 13.01
N GLY A 213 15.82 -10.25 13.15
CA GLY A 213 16.82 -9.91 12.12
C GLY A 213 16.97 -8.40 11.87
N THR A 214 15.98 -7.59 12.24
CA THR A 214 15.99 -6.14 12.11
C THR A 214 16.80 -5.45 13.22
N VAL A 215 18.03 -5.05 12.89
CA VAL A 215 18.62 -3.88 13.56
C VAL A 215 17.76 -2.68 13.18
N ALA A 216 16.95 -2.19 14.13
CA ALA A 216 16.15 -0.99 13.93
C ALA A 216 17.08 0.23 13.81
N VAL A 217 17.35 0.66 12.57
CA VAL A 217 18.23 1.79 12.27
C VAL A 217 17.50 3.10 12.59
N VAL A 218 17.53 3.48 13.87
CA VAL A 218 17.13 4.81 14.35
C VAL A 218 18.04 5.85 13.68
N THR A 219 17.45 6.85 13.01
CA THR A 219 18.21 7.83 12.23
C THR A 219 18.16 9.22 12.89
N PRO A 220 19.20 10.07 12.68
CA PRO A 220 19.17 11.45 13.16
C PRO A 220 18.07 12.30 12.50
N PHE A 221 17.44 11.81 11.43
CA PHE A 221 16.38 12.51 10.70
C PHE A 221 14.99 12.23 11.27
N ASP A 222 14.78 11.14 12.02
CA ASP A 222 13.44 10.65 12.38
C ASP A 222 12.64 11.69 13.18
N LYS A 223 13.28 12.34 14.17
CA LYS A 223 12.70 13.46 14.93
C LYS A 223 12.33 14.66 14.05
N GLN A 224 13.13 14.97 13.03
CA GLN A 224 12.84 16.07 12.11
C GLN A 224 11.70 15.72 11.15
N ILE A 225 11.60 14.46 10.72
CA ILE A 225 10.50 13.96 9.88
C ILE A 225 9.19 13.95 10.68
N ALA A 226 9.21 13.53 11.95
CA ALA A 226 8.05 13.58 12.83
C ALA A 226 7.54 15.00 13.09
N GLU A 227 8.45 15.98 13.23
CA GLU A 227 8.07 17.38 13.37
C GLU A 227 7.48 17.95 12.07
N VAL A 228 8.07 17.64 10.90
CA VAL A 228 7.51 18.06 9.60
C VAL A 228 6.18 17.36 9.29
N ASN A 229 5.97 16.13 9.78
CA ASN A 229 4.68 15.44 9.72
C ASN A 229 3.59 16.18 10.51
N ARG A 230 3.87 16.60 11.76
CA ARG A 230 2.93 17.42 12.55
C ARG A 230 2.60 18.74 11.86
N GLN A 231 3.61 19.40 11.29
CA GLN A 231 3.44 20.62 10.50
C GLN A 231 2.58 20.37 9.24
N LEU A 232 2.73 19.22 8.57
CA LEU A 232 1.85 18.80 7.47
C LEU A 232 0.43 18.53 7.95
N ASN A 233 0.25 17.90 9.11
CA ASN A 233 -1.06 17.61 9.69
C ASN A 233 -1.84 18.90 10.00
N GLN A 234 -1.16 19.95 10.49
CA GLN A 234 -1.73 21.28 10.71
C GLN A 234 -2.23 21.99 9.43
N THR A 235 -1.80 21.55 8.24
CA THR A 235 -2.32 22.10 6.96
C THR A 235 -3.62 21.45 6.49
N ILE A 236 -4.08 20.36 7.12
CA ILE A 236 -5.27 19.61 6.67
C ILE A 236 -6.55 20.42 6.87
N VAL A 237 -7.45 20.37 5.88
CA VAL A 237 -8.80 20.94 6.00
C VAL A 237 -9.82 19.89 5.59
N GLY A 238 -10.43 19.24 6.60
CA GLY A 238 -11.52 18.29 6.39
C GLY A 238 -12.74 18.97 5.77
N TYR A 239 -13.19 18.45 4.63
CA TYR A 239 -14.20 19.07 3.77
C TYR A 239 -15.32 18.10 3.46
N GLY A 240 -16.52 18.44 3.90
CA GLY A 240 -17.69 17.56 3.83
C GLY A 240 -18.67 17.85 4.97
N ASP A 241 -19.45 16.85 5.36
CA ASP A 241 -20.33 16.94 6.52
C ASP A 241 -19.58 16.76 7.85
N ALA A 242 -20.32 16.83 8.97
CA ALA A 242 -19.77 16.68 10.30
C ALA A 242 -19.20 15.27 10.61
N ALA A 243 -19.57 14.23 9.85
CA ALA A 243 -19.01 12.88 9.99
C ALA A 243 -17.68 12.76 9.25
N ALA A 244 -17.60 13.22 7.99
CA ALA A 244 -16.34 13.32 7.25
C ALA A 244 -15.31 14.16 8.03
N GLN A 245 -15.71 15.36 8.49
CA GLN A 245 -14.85 16.22 9.29
C GLN A 245 -14.41 15.59 10.64
N ARG A 246 -15.21 14.70 11.24
CA ARG A 246 -14.79 13.94 12.43
C ARG A 246 -13.77 12.87 12.07
N ALA A 247 -14.00 12.08 11.02
CA ALA A 247 -13.07 11.04 10.56
C ALA A 247 -11.68 11.61 10.24
N VAL A 248 -11.63 12.74 9.52
CA VAL A 248 -10.40 13.48 9.24
C VAL A 248 -9.68 13.88 10.54
N ARG A 249 -10.38 14.48 11.52
CA ARG A 249 -9.77 14.88 12.80
C ARG A 249 -9.28 13.70 13.65
N SER A 250 -10.02 12.60 13.71
CA SER A 250 -9.60 11.40 14.44
C SER A 250 -8.33 10.79 13.86
N LYS A 251 -8.22 10.70 12.53
CA LYS A 251 -7.01 10.23 11.83
C LYS A 251 -5.81 11.16 12.04
N ILE A 252 -6.01 12.48 12.15
CA ILE A 252 -4.94 13.42 12.52
C ILE A 252 -4.41 13.14 13.94
N ALA A 253 -5.29 13.00 14.94
CA ALA A 253 -4.88 12.79 16.32
C ALA A 253 -4.05 11.51 16.49
N LEU A 254 -4.51 10.40 15.92
CA LEU A 254 -3.79 9.11 15.91
C LEU A 254 -2.42 9.22 15.20
N ASN A 255 -2.33 10.04 14.14
CA ASN A 255 -1.10 10.28 13.41
C ASN A 255 -0.08 11.11 14.25
N ASP A 256 -0.53 12.12 14.99
CA ASP A 256 0.31 12.96 15.85
C ASP A 256 0.76 12.27 17.16
N GLU A 257 -0.05 11.34 17.67
CA GLU A 257 0.24 10.44 18.80
C GLU A 257 1.17 9.27 18.44
N SER A 258 1.44 9.05 17.16
CA SER A 258 2.32 7.97 16.67
C SER A 258 3.78 8.15 17.13
N LYS A 259 4.50 7.03 17.33
CA LYS A 259 5.95 7.04 17.63
C LYS A 259 6.77 7.72 16.52
N VAL A 260 7.89 8.34 16.88
CA VAL A 260 8.73 9.12 15.96
C VAL A 260 9.28 8.28 14.81
N GLU A 261 9.70 7.06 15.11
CA GLU A 261 10.26 6.09 14.17
C GLU A 261 9.17 5.62 13.20
N ALA A 262 7.99 5.33 13.74
CA ALA A 262 6.79 4.95 12.99
C ALA A 262 6.37 6.03 11.98
N VAL A 263 6.39 7.30 12.39
CA VAL A 263 6.11 8.44 11.50
C VAL A 263 7.13 8.53 10.37
N ALA A 264 8.43 8.34 10.66
CA ALA A 264 9.49 8.41 9.66
C ALA A 264 9.43 7.26 8.64
N ASP A 265 9.04 6.07 9.09
CA ASP A 265 8.82 4.88 8.25
C ASP A 265 7.55 5.01 7.37
N ARG A 266 6.43 5.48 7.94
CA ARG A 266 5.20 5.85 7.22
C ARG A 266 5.48 6.87 6.11
N ALA A 267 6.21 7.93 6.43
CA ALA A 267 6.51 9.00 5.48
C ALA A 267 7.38 8.52 4.30
N ASP A 268 8.35 7.62 4.51
CA ASP A 268 9.15 7.06 3.41
C ASP A 268 8.35 6.14 2.48
N PHE A 269 7.42 5.35 3.04
CA PHE A 269 6.49 4.55 2.24
C PHE A 269 5.67 5.44 1.29
N PHE A 270 5.05 6.52 1.80
CA PHE A 270 4.26 7.43 0.96
C PHE A 270 5.07 8.15 -0.11
N ARG A 271 6.36 8.40 0.13
CA ARG A 271 7.29 8.94 -0.89
C ARG A 271 7.53 7.95 -2.03
N LYS A 272 7.59 6.64 -1.75
CA LYS A 272 7.76 5.58 -2.77
C LYS A 272 6.53 5.44 -3.67
N VAL A 273 5.34 5.28 -3.09
CA VAL A 273 4.08 5.08 -3.85
C VAL A 273 3.65 6.32 -4.64
N ARG A 274 4.02 7.52 -4.19
CA ARG A 274 3.67 8.80 -4.84
C ARG A 274 3.92 8.85 -6.34
N GLY A 275 5.03 8.26 -6.80
CA GLY A 275 5.42 8.24 -8.22
C GLY A 275 4.49 7.43 -9.14
N ALA A 276 3.71 6.48 -8.60
CA ALA A 276 2.71 5.70 -9.34
C ALA A 276 1.35 6.40 -9.42
N SER A 277 0.90 6.88 -8.25
CA SER A 277 -0.50 7.23 -7.98
C SER A 277 -0.93 8.56 -8.58
N ALA A 278 0.02 9.46 -8.88
CA ALA A 278 -0.17 10.85 -9.33
C ALA A 278 -1.06 11.08 -10.56
N SER A 279 -1.55 10.03 -11.22
CA SER A 279 -2.48 10.11 -12.35
C SER A 279 -3.94 9.74 -12.01
N ARG A 280 -4.25 9.10 -10.86
CA ARG A 280 -5.61 8.58 -10.59
C ARG A 280 -6.07 8.58 -9.13
N SER A 281 -5.17 8.46 -8.16
CA SER A 281 -5.53 8.32 -6.74
C SER A 281 -4.89 9.43 -5.91
N GLY A 282 -5.57 9.84 -4.83
CA GLY A 282 -5.03 10.80 -3.88
C GLY A 282 -3.72 10.26 -3.30
N ALA A 283 -2.62 10.94 -3.59
CA ALA A 283 -1.29 10.65 -3.09
C ALA A 283 -0.48 11.94 -2.92
N GLY A 284 -1.13 13.02 -2.50
CA GLY A 284 -0.45 13.89 -1.56
C GLY A 284 -0.31 13.18 -0.20
N PHE A 285 0.22 13.91 0.77
CA PHE A 285 0.45 13.40 2.12
C PHE A 285 -0.85 13.10 2.90
N GLY A 286 -2.03 13.45 2.38
CA GLY A 286 -3.34 13.16 3.00
C GLY A 286 -4.22 12.16 2.22
N GLY A 287 -3.78 11.74 1.03
CA GLY A 287 -4.66 11.36 -0.08
C GLY A 287 -5.54 10.12 0.09
N LYS A 288 -5.17 9.24 1.02
CA LYS A 288 -6.07 8.24 1.65
C LYS A 288 -5.93 8.15 3.17
N VAL A 289 -4.82 8.65 3.74
CA VAL A 289 -4.59 8.92 5.18
C VAL A 289 -5.85 9.43 5.90
N LEU A 290 -6.65 10.27 5.23
CA LEU A 290 -7.78 10.98 5.82
C LEU A 290 -9.17 10.45 5.40
N GLY A 291 -9.21 9.45 4.50
CA GLY A 291 -10.44 8.95 3.89
C GLY A 291 -10.91 9.80 2.68
N GLY A 292 -11.62 9.14 1.75
CA GLY A 292 -12.47 9.73 0.70
C GLY A 292 -11.82 10.62 -0.39
N GLY A 293 -10.71 11.28 -0.10
CA GLY A 293 -10.35 12.55 -0.73
C GLY A 293 -10.87 13.78 0.04
N ASP A 294 -11.29 13.63 1.30
CA ASP A 294 -11.99 14.64 2.10
C ASP A 294 -11.07 15.76 2.67
N ASP A 295 -9.84 15.90 2.16
CA ASP A 295 -8.93 17.00 2.47
C ASP A 295 -8.91 18.02 1.33
N LEU A 296 -9.50 19.20 1.58
CA LEU A 296 -9.59 20.31 0.63
C LEU A 296 -8.23 20.75 0.09
N ILE A 297 -7.20 20.76 0.93
CA ILE A 297 -5.88 21.27 0.54
C ILE A 297 -5.20 20.29 -0.42
N GLU A 298 -5.47 18.98 -0.29
CA GLU A 298 -5.07 18.01 -1.32
C GLU A 298 -5.95 18.08 -2.57
N GLN A 299 -7.27 18.30 -2.45
CA GLN A 299 -8.13 18.49 -3.63
C GLN A 299 -7.67 19.68 -4.48
N LEU A 300 -7.27 20.80 -3.85
CA LEU A 300 -6.75 21.99 -4.54
C LEU A 300 -5.38 21.72 -5.20
N ILE A 301 -4.42 21.14 -4.48
CA ILE A 301 -3.10 20.80 -5.05
C ILE A 301 -3.23 19.79 -6.20
N GLY A 302 -4.11 18.79 -6.04
CA GLY A 302 -4.43 17.80 -7.07
C GLY A 302 -5.38 18.28 -8.17
N LYS A 303 -5.79 19.56 -8.17
CA LYS A 303 -6.72 20.18 -9.15
C LYS A 303 -8.06 19.46 -9.30
N LYS A 304 -8.53 18.77 -8.25
CA LYS A 304 -9.86 18.11 -8.19
C LYS A 304 -10.99 19.10 -7.93
N ILE A 305 -10.69 20.19 -7.23
CA ILE A 305 -11.56 21.34 -6.98
C ILE A 305 -10.74 22.61 -7.24
N LYS A 306 -11.40 23.72 -7.56
CA LYS A 306 -10.76 25.05 -7.60
C LYS A 306 -11.13 25.86 -6.36
N ILE A 307 -10.48 27.01 -6.16
CA ILE A 307 -10.73 27.87 -4.98
C ILE A 307 -12.12 28.54 -5.06
N GLU A 308 -12.65 28.73 -6.27
CA GLU A 308 -13.96 29.31 -6.56
C GLU A 308 -15.12 28.33 -6.34
N ASP A 309 -14.86 27.02 -6.50
CA ASP A 309 -15.86 25.95 -6.45
C ASP A 309 -16.14 25.42 -5.01
N ILE A 310 -15.59 26.09 -3.98
CA ILE A 310 -15.64 25.65 -2.58
C ILE A 310 -16.95 26.06 -1.90
N ASP A 311 -17.77 25.07 -1.55
CA ASP A 311 -18.98 25.27 -0.74
C ASP A 311 -18.61 25.63 0.72
N PRO A 312 -18.91 26.85 1.22
CA PRO A 312 -18.56 27.25 2.58
C PRO A 312 -19.24 26.40 3.66
N LYS A 313 -20.37 25.74 3.36
CA LYS A 313 -21.11 24.92 4.34
C LYS A 313 -20.34 23.65 4.72
N LYS A 314 -19.51 23.14 3.81
CA LYS A 314 -18.69 21.92 3.96
C LYS A 314 -17.36 22.17 4.68
N LEU A 315 -17.02 23.42 4.96
CA LEU A 315 -15.80 23.80 5.66
C LEU A 315 -15.91 23.58 7.19
N PRO A 316 -14.78 23.46 7.90
CA PRO A 316 -14.75 23.54 9.36
C PRO A 316 -15.09 24.94 9.88
N GLU A 317 -15.43 25.03 11.17
CA GLU A 317 -15.95 26.24 11.80
C GLU A 317 -14.93 27.38 11.96
N ASP A 318 -13.62 27.12 11.85
CA ASP A 318 -12.59 28.17 11.75
C ASP A 318 -12.71 28.92 10.42
N LEU A 319 -12.78 28.19 9.30
CA LEU A 319 -12.86 28.77 7.95
C LEU A 319 -14.23 29.33 7.59
N LYS A 320 -15.31 28.82 8.18
CA LYS A 320 -16.68 29.37 7.98
C LYS A 320 -16.81 30.80 8.47
N LYS A 321 -16.26 31.10 9.65
CA LYS A 321 -16.38 32.39 10.34
C LYS A 321 -15.57 33.51 9.67
N LEU A 322 -14.57 33.17 8.86
CA LEU A 322 -13.78 34.15 8.11
C LEU A 322 -14.60 34.78 6.95
N PRO A 323 -14.46 36.09 6.71
CA PRO A 323 -14.91 36.75 5.48
C PRO A 323 -14.36 36.05 4.22
N ALA A 324 -15.09 36.09 3.10
CA ALA A 324 -14.77 35.29 1.92
C ALA A 324 -13.34 35.48 1.39
N LYS A 325 -12.83 36.73 1.40
CA LYS A 325 -11.45 37.08 1.00
C LYS A 325 -10.39 36.49 1.95
N GLU A 326 -10.64 36.56 3.26
CA GLU A 326 -9.74 36.03 4.29
C GLU A 326 -9.75 34.51 4.33
N ARG A 327 -10.92 33.89 4.18
CA ARG A 327 -11.07 32.43 3.99
C ARG A 327 -10.24 31.95 2.80
N ALA A 328 -10.35 32.59 1.64
CA ALA A 328 -9.58 32.22 0.45
C ALA A 328 -8.07 32.37 0.69
N ALA A 329 -7.63 33.46 1.33
CA ALA A 329 -6.23 33.67 1.69
C ALA A 329 -5.71 32.61 2.67
N ALA A 330 -6.48 32.25 3.71
CA ALA A 330 -6.11 31.23 4.70
C ALA A 330 -6.00 29.82 4.07
N ILE A 331 -6.92 29.48 3.16
CA ILE A 331 -6.86 28.22 2.40
C ILE A 331 -5.62 28.20 1.49
N MET A 332 -5.33 29.29 0.77
CA MET A 332 -4.15 29.37 -0.10
C MET A 332 -2.82 29.38 0.68
N ALA A 333 -2.78 29.97 1.89
CA ALA A 333 -1.63 29.87 2.78
C ALA A 333 -1.35 28.40 3.17
N ARG A 334 -2.38 27.66 3.61
CA ARG A 334 -2.28 26.21 3.89
C ARG A 334 -1.83 25.40 2.66
N VAL A 335 -2.23 25.79 1.44
CA VAL A 335 -1.73 25.19 0.17
C VAL A 335 -0.22 25.43 -0.03
N GLU A 336 0.26 26.67 0.10
CA GLU A 336 1.69 26.96 -0.12
C GLU A 336 2.58 26.41 0.98
N ASP A 337 2.14 26.45 2.24
CA ASP A 337 2.89 25.88 3.36
C ASP A 337 2.98 24.35 3.24
N ARG A 338 1.88 23.68 2.84
CA ARG A 338 1.92 22.25 2.53
C ARG A 338 2.95 21.92 1.42
N LYS A 339 3.04 22.72 0.35
CA LYS A 339 4.05 22.50 -0.71
C LYS A 339 5.49 22.61 -0.16
N LYS A 340 5.77 23.65 0.64
CA LYS A 340 7.09 23.85 1.29
C LYS A 340 7.44 22.65 2.19
N LEU A 341 6.48 22.20 3.01
CA LEU A 341 6.65 21.08 3.92
C LEU A 341 6.81 19.74 3.19
N GLN A 342 6.11 19.53 2.08
CA GLN A 342 6.29 18.36 1.20
C GLN A 342 7.71 18.31 0.60
N LEU A 343 8.25 19.43 0.14
CA LEU A 343 9.64 19.50 -0.33
C LEU A 343 10.64 19.22 0.81
N LYS A 344 10.38 19.74 2.01
CA LYS A 344 11.21 19.52 3.21
C LYS A 344 11.22 18.06 3.65
N ILE A 345 10.05 17.41 3.74
CA ILE A 345 9.97 15.99 4.13
C ILE A 345 10.60 15.08 3.06
N ASP A 346 10.39 15.37 1.76
CA ASP A 346 11.01 14.57 0.69
C ASP A 346 12.54 14.69 0.65
N ALA A 347 13.10 15.83 1.06
CA ALA A 347 14.55 15.98 1.25
C ALA A 347 15.04 15.16 2.46
N LEU A 348 14.38 15.27 3.62
CA LEU A 348 14.72 14.50 4.83
C LEU A 348 14.64 12.99 4.60
N LEU A 349 13.61 12.52 3.88
CA LEU A 349 13.41 11.11 3.55
C LEU A 349 14.46 10.55 2.58
N LYS A 350 14.97 11.36 1.64
CA LYS A 350 16.13 10.99 0.82
C LYS A 350 17.37 10.81 1.67
N SER A 351 17.65 11.73 2.59
CA SER A 351 18.78 11.64 3.53
C SER A 351 18.64 10.44 4.47
N ARG A 352 17.44 10.17 4.98
CA ARG A 352 17.11 8.98 5.77
C ARG A 352 17.36 7.69 4.99
N GLY A 353 16.85 7.59 3.76
CA GLY A 353 17.06 6.44 2.89
C GLY A 353 18.53 6.17 2.61
N ALA A 354 19.30 7.20 2.28
CA ALA A 354 20.75 7.08 2.06
C ALA A 354 21.51 6.63 3.32
N PHE A 355 21.13 7.15 4.50
CA PHE A 355 21.69 6.74 5.78
C PHE A 355 21.37 5.27 6.10
N VAL A 356 20.10 4.85 5.97
CA VAL A 356 19.68 3.46 6.21
C VAL A 356 20.35 2.49 5.24
N THR A 357 20.51 2.83 3.96
CA THR A 357 21.26 2.01 3.00
C THR A 357 22.73 1.87 3.42
N LYS A 358 23.40 2.98 3.72
CA LYS A 358 24.82 2.97 4.15
C LYS A 358 25.03 2.19 5.45
N GLU A 359 24.08 2.27 6.38
CA GLU A 359 24.14 1.54 7.64
C GLU A 359 23.83 0.05 7.47
N LYS A 360 22.84 -0.32 6.62
CA LYS A 360 22.63 -1.72 6.22
C LYS A 360 23.86 -2.29 5.51
N GLU A 361 24.56 -1.52 4.67
CA GLU A 361 25.86 -1.92 4.10
C GLU A 361 26.96 -2.11 5.16
N ARG A 362 27.01 -1.27 6.18
CA ARG A 362 27.99 -1.36 7.28
C ARG A 362 27.75 -2.62 8.10
N LEU A 363 26.50 -2.86 8.50
CA LEU A 363 26.06 -4.07 9.20
C LEU A 363 26.32 -5.32 8.34
N ALA A 364 26.02 -5.26 7.05
CA ALA A 364 26.27 -6.35 6.11
C ALA A 364 27.77 -6.73 6.04
N LYS A 365 28.66 -5.74 5.93
CA LYS A 365 30.13 -5.96 5.94
C LYS A 365 30.65 -6.47 7.29
N ALA A 366 29.89 -6.27 8.38
CA ALA A 366 30.18 -6.83 9.70
C ALA A 366 29.58 -8.24 9.93
N GLY A 367 29.07 -8.91 8.88
CA GLY A 367 28.40 -10.21 8.99
C GLY A 367 26.98 -10.15 9.57
N GLN A 368 26.47 -8.95 9.88
CA GLN A 368 25.14 -8.69 10.40
C GLN A 368 24.15 -8.39 9.25
N VAL A 369 24.28 -9.13 8.14
CA VAL A 369 23.30 -9.10 7.04
C VAL A 369 22.04 -9.82 7.49
N ASP A 370 20.89 -9.18 7.34
CA ASP A 370 19.63 -9.93 7.34
C ASP A 370 19.35 -10.47 5.94
N SER A 371 19.48 -11.78 5.76
CA SER A 371 19.21 -12.47 4.50
C SER A 371 17.73 -12.45 4.11
N PHE A 372 16.83 -12.14 5.04
CA PHE A 372 15.39 -12.06 4.83
C PHE A 372 15.00 -11.02 3.78
N ASP A 373 15.53 -9.80 3.86
CA ASP A 373 15.15 -8.69 2.96
C ASP A 373 15.51 -9.02 1.50
N LEU A 374 16.62 -9.73 1.26
CA LEU A 374 17.02 -10.22 -0.07
C LEU A 374 16.08 -11.33 -0.55
N LYS A 375 15.73 -12.27 0.33
CA LYS A 375 14.83 -13.39 0.01
C LYS A 375 13.41 -12.91 -0.32
N VAL A 376 12.91 -11.88 0.36
CA VAL A 376 11.64 -11.20 0.04
C VAL A 376 11.68 -10.55 -1.35
N LYS A 377 12.78 -9.87 -1.72
CA LYS A 377 12.94 -9.32 -3.09
C LYS A 377 12.87 -10.41 -4.16
N GLU A 378 13.49 -11.57 -3.89
CA GLU A 378 13.45 -12.72 -4.79
C GLU A 378 12.06 -13.34 -4.91
N MET A 379 11.35 -13.53 -3.78
CA MET A 379 9.94 -13.97 -3.75
C MET A 379 9.06 -13.09 -4.64
N ILE A 380 9.06 -11.77 -4.36
CA ILE A 380 8.24 -10.78 -5.06
C ILE A 380 8.53 -10.78 -6.56
N ARG A 381 9.81 -10.75 -6.95
CA ARG A 381 10.21 -10.74 -8.37
C ARG A 381 9.79 -12.02 -9.09
N THR A 382 10.01 -13.18 -8.46
CA THR A 382 9.72 -14.49 -9.05
C THR A 382 8.23 -14.74 -9.19
N GLN A 383 7.45 -14.43 -8.16
CA GLN A 383 5.99 -14.62 -8.15
C GLN A 383 5.27 -13.60 -9.04
N GLY A 384 5.76 -12.36 -9.09
CA GLY A 384 5.33 -11.37 -10.08
C GLY A 384 5.56 -11.84 -11.51
N ALA A 385 6.77 -12.31 -11.84
CA ALA A 385 7.11 -12.79 -13.17
C ALA A 385 6.21 -13.96 -13.63
N ARG A 386 5.87 -14.91 -12.74
CA ARG A 386 4.90 -15.99 -13.04
C ARG A 386 3.50 -15.48 -13.41
N LYS A 387 3.07 -14.32 -12.90
CA LYS A 387 1.80 -13.67 -13.27
C LYS A 387 1.96 -12.63 -14.40
N GLY A 388 3.11 -12.59 -15.08
CA GLY A 388 3.41 -11.63 -16.16
C GLY A 388 3.69 -10.21 -15.67
N ILE A 389 3.99 -10.03 -14.38
CA ILE A 389 4.25 -8.74 -13.74
C ILE A 389 5.73 -8.65 -13.36
N ASN A 390 6.53 -8.05 -14.23
CA ASN A 390 7.95 -7.81 -13.96
C ASN A 390 8.10 -6.67 -12.93
N LEU A 391 8.13 -7.02 -11.64
CA LEU A 391 8.49 -6.11 -10.55
C LEU A 391 10.01 -6.07 -10.38
N ASP A 392 10.64 -4.99 -10.84
CA ASP A 392 12.04 -4.72 -10.52
C ASP A 392 12.16 -4.14 -9.10
N THR A 393 12.75 -4.93 -8.22
CA THR A 393 13.07 -4.64 -6.81
C THR A 393 14.55 -4.22 -6.61
N SER A 394 15.32 -4.10 -7.70
CA SER A 394 16.68 -3.56 -7.69
C SER A 394 16.65 -2.04 -7.83
N GLY A 395 16.49 -1.35 -6.69
CA GLY A 395 16.60 0.10 -6.63
C GLY A 395 17.95 0.59 -7.15
N LYS A 396 17.92 1.47 -8.15
CA LYS A 396 19.04 2.31 -8.59
C LYS A 396 19.03 3.65 -7.86
#